data_AF-A0A1B6CHV9-F1
#
_entry.id   AF-A0A1B6CHV9-F1
#
_cell.length_a   1.000
_cell.length_b   1.000
_cell.length_c   1.000
_cell.angle_alpha   90.00
_cell.angle_beta   90.00
_cell.angle_gamma   90.00
#
_symmetry.space_group_name_H-M   'P 1'
#
loop_
_entity.id
_entity.type
_entity.pdbx_description
1 polymer ?
#
loop_
_entity_poly.entity_id
_entity_poly.type
_entity_poly.pdbx_seq_one_letter_code
_entity_poly.pdbx_strand_id
1 'polypeptide(L)'
;MGKKSKGGGKKTKNKEDKDVLPEVDKEFYEIQITDLNQKLSRLRSRCTDLETENEDIKNNLNKLDEDRADIIAFLQGTLQAKANEIMELEERLTALQQAKEAERITFLQKIKNMENDFKLMNEQLTSEIKLLNGKLNSLEEFRSQREELINKFLVQEEEMKEQEKRHKITLYEVERKFIVGKDELKKDMEAKLLNLTVDFQNTTEIRIAATTQRVIRENVAINNELRILLESWKKLKDSNEELVNKEKKMKTLVELHNEEKIRVMKKNAVQNKIIERLSNQYNKLKNAYSEQVNKYRKLIENRLTNQVQESQINKKEIEDLKKILYMRDVQENEHELNLRDVIEQIIELKKIIQTAAVTVQEALEISEDAVIDKSHSLACRQTLLSTLLEIFNRANNIRDYELTNKLSAETISLHRLNVMNNHTYSNGDLGLIPKYLYDQKIPEEETSNLLDTEIELNTETINIKNLGEDSLTSILKP
;
A
#
# COMPACT_ATOMS: atom_id res chain seq x y z
N MET A 1 -89.55 -23.16 -41.05
CA MET A 1 -89.73 -24.62 -41.14
C MET A 1 -90.81 -25.00 -40.13
N GLY A 2 -92.02 -25.48 -40.39
CA GLY A 2 -92.76 -25.81 -41.60
C GLY A 2 -93.81 -26.88 -41.26
N LYS A 3 -95.11 -26.55 -41.42
CA LYS A 3 -96.27 -27.44 -41.75
C LYS A 3 -96.66 -28.53 -40.71
N LYS A 4 -97.90 -28.99 -40.50
CA LYS A 4 -99.18 -29.08 -41.24
C LYS A 4 -100.24 -29.58 -40.20
N SER A 5 -101.42 -28.97 -40.01
CA SER A 5 -102.72 -29.14 -40.70
C SER A 5 -103.71 -30.18 -40.13
N LYS A 6 -104.92 -29.68 -39.79
CA LYS A 6 -106.30 -30.19 -40.04
C LYS A 6 -106.74 -31.58 -39.52
N GLY A 7 -107.71 -31.56 -38.59
CA GLY A 7 -109.14 -31.66 -38.93
C GLY A 7 -109.84 -33.02 -38.81
N GLY A 8 -111.08 -33.01 -38.30
CA GLY A 8 -112.14 -33.96 -38.68
C GLY A 8 -112.80 -34.71 -37.52
N GLY A 9 -113.98 -34.23 -37.09
CA GLY A 9 -114.87 -34.98 -36.20
C GLY A 9 -115.79 -35.94 -36.96
N LYS A 10 -116.46 -36.86 -36.22
CA LYS A 10 -117.75 -37.44 -36.63
C LYS A 10 -118.52 -37.99 -35.42
N LYS A 11 -119.80 -37.60 -35.35
CA LYS A 11 -120.85 -38.03 -34.42
C LYS A 11 -121.11 -39.53 -34.50
N THR A 12 -121.43 -40.16 -33.36
CA THR A 12 -122.46 -41.21 -33.29
C THR A 12 -123.08 -41.34 -31.89
N LYS A 13 -124.40 -41.48 -31.93
CA LYS A 13 -125.46 -41.48 -30.91
C LYS A 13 -125.37 -42.50 -29.77
N ASN A 14 -126.05 -42.11 -28.68
CA ASN A 14 -126.88 -42.91 -27.75
C ASN A 14 -126.18 -43.91 -26.82
N LYS A 15 -126.23 -43.61 -25.51
CA LYS A 15 -127.17 -44.28 -24.60
C LYS A 15 -127.30 -43.47 -23.31
N GLU A 16 -128.56 -43.24 -22.94
CA GLU A 16 -128.99 -42.83 -21.62
C GLU A 16 -128.57 -43.91 -20.63
N ASP A 17 -127.88 -43.52 -19.57
CA ASP A 17 -128.10 -44.11 -18.26
C ASP A 17 -128.07 -42.95 -17.25
N LYS A 18 -129.27 -42.64 -16.79
CA LYS A 18 -129.54 -41.82 -15.62
C LYS A 18 -128.98 -42.57 -14.42
N ASP A 19 -127.76 -42.24 -14.01
CA ASP A 19 -127.44 -42.27 -12.59
C ASP A 19 -127.44 -40.82 -12.11
N VAL A 20 -128.66 -40.42 -11.75
CA VAL A 20 -128.91 -39.23 -10.96
C VAL A 20 -128.23 -39.46 -9.61
N LEU A 21 -126.95 -39.10 -9.53
CA LEU A 21 -126.50 -38.42 -8.31
C LEU A 21 -127.52 -37.30 -8.11
N PRO A 22 -128.24 -37.26 -6.97
CA PRO A 22 -129.18 -36.18 -6.67
C PRO A 22 -128.54 -34.86 -7.08
N GLU A 23 -129.25 -33.95 -7.75
CA GLU A 23 -128.69 -32.62 -8.08
C GLU A 23 -128.01 -31.98 -6.86
N VAL A 24 -128.52 -32.29 -5.66
CA VAL A 24 -127.94 -31.98 -4.36
C VAL A 24 -126.50 -32.51 -4.16
N ASP A 25 -126.17 -33.74 -4.53
CA ASP A 25 -124.82 -34.32 -4.39
C ASP A 25 -123.85 -33.76 -5.42
N LYS A 26 -124.31 -33.50 -6.66
CA LYS A 26 -123.49 -32.84 -7.68
C LYS A 26 -123.19 -31.38 -7.30
N GLU A 27 -124.19 -30.65 -6.83
CA GLU A 27 -124.03 -29.30 -6.28
C GLU A 27 -123.15 -29.33 -5.02
N PHE A 28 -123.26 -30.34 -4.16
CA PHE A 28 -122.38 -30.53 -3.00
C PHE A 28 -120.93 -30.75 -3.40
N TYR A 29 -120.65 -31.62 -4.38
CA TYR A 29 -119.30 -31.83 -4.90
C TYR A 29 -118.77 -30.60 -5.65
N GLU A 30 -119.60 -29.86 -6.37
CA GLU A 30 -119.22 -28.58 -7.00
C GLU A 30 -118.88 -27.50 -5.95
N ILE A 31 -119.67 -27.39 -4.87
CA ILE A 31 -119.38 -26.53 -3.71
C ILE A 31 -118.07 -26.99 -3.04
N GLN A 32 -117.84 -28.29 -2.89
CA GLN A 32 -116.61 -28.83 -2.32
C GLN A 32 -115.39 -28.56 -3.21
N ILE A 33 -115.53 -28.70 -4.54
CA ILE A 33 -114.48 -28.40 -5.51
C ILE A 33 -114.17 -26.90 -5.51
N THR A 34 -115.18 -26.04 -5.44
CA THR A 34 -114.98 -24.59 -5.36
C THR A 34 -114.33 -24.18 -4.03
N ASP A 35 -114.72 -24.75 -2.89
CA ASP A 35 -114.07 -24.53 -1.59
C ASP A 35 -112.62 -25.05 -1.58
N LEU A 36 -112.37 -26.26 -2.12
CA LEU A 36 -111.02 -26.80 -2.26
C LEU A 36 -110.15 -25.97 -3.20
N ASN A 37 -110.70 -25.49 -4.32
CA ASN A 37 -110.00 -24.58 -5.23
C ASN A 37 -109.74 -23.22 -4.59
N GLN A 38 -110.65 -22.69 -3.78
CA GLN A 38 -110.42 -21.48 -2.99
C GLN A 38 -109.32 -21.70 -1.95
N LYS A 39 -109.32 -22.82 -1.22
CA LYS A 39 -108.25 -23.20 -0.29
C LYS A 39 -106.91 -23.35 -1.01
N LEU A 40 -106.90 -23.99 -2.17
CA LEU A 40 -105.71 -24.18 -2.99
C LEU A 40 -105.19 -22.84 -3.55
N SER A 41 -106.07 -21.94 -3.98
CA SER A 41 -105.72 -20.58 -4.39
C SER A 41 -105.16 -19.76 -3.23
N ARG A 42 -105.74 -19.87 -2.03
CA ARG A 42 -105.22 -19.22 -0.80
C ARG A 42 -103.85 -19.76 -0.42
N LEU A 43 -103.66 -21.08 -0.48
CA LEU A 43 -102.35 -21.70 -0.22
C LEU A 43 -101.32 -21.31 -1.27
N ARG A 44 -101.68 -21.27 -2.56
CA ARG A 44 -100.80 -20.78 -3.62
C ARG A 44 -100.41 -19.32 -3.41
N SER A 45 -101.37 -18.44 -3.11
CA SER A 45 -101.10 -17.03 -2.77
C SER A 45 -100.18 -16.95 -1.55
N ARG A 46 -100.43 -17.74 -0.51
CA ARG A 46 -99.57 -17.76 0.68
C ARG A 46 -98.17 -18.29 0.37
N CYS A 47 -98.03 -19.29 -0.48
CA CYS A 47 -96.73 -19.78 -0.93
C CYS A 47 -95.99 -18.72 -1.74
N THR A 48 -96.65 -18.04 -2.68
CA THR A 48 -96.03 -16.94 -3.44
C THR A 48 -95.64 -15.78 -2.53
N ASP A 49 -96.48 -15.43 -1.54
CA ASP A 49 -96.16 -14.38 -0.56
C ASP A 49 -94.94 -14.77 0.30
N LEU A 50 -94.84 -16.04 0.70
CA LEU A 50 -93.70 -16.56 1.45
C LEU A 50 -92.45 -16.67 0.59
N GLU A 51 -92.57 -16.98 -0.70
CA GLU A 51 -91.46 -16.99 -1.66
C GLU A 51 -90.93 -15.58 -1.87
N THR A 52 -91.80 -14.58 -2.06
CA THR A 52 -91.39 -13.17 -2.19
C THR A 52 -90.76 -12.67 -0.88
N GLU A 53 -91.35 -12.99 0.27
CA GLU A 53 -90.76 -12.64 1.58
C GLU A 53 -89.38 -13.27 1.78
N ASN A 54 -89.18 -14.52 1.35
CA ASN A 54 -87.88 -15.20 1.44
C ASN A 54 -86.86 -14.62 0.46
N GLU A 55 -87.26 -14.25 -0.75
CA GLU A 55 -86.42 -13.51 -1.70
C GLU A 55 -86.03 -12.13 -1.16
N ASP A 56 -86.97 -11.39 -0.57
CA ASP A 56 -86.72 -10.09 0.07
C ASP A 56 -85.74 -10.22 1.25
N ILE A 57 -85.92 -11.23 2.11
CA ILE A 57 -85.00 -11.51 3.22
C ILE A 57 -83.60 -11.85 2.69
N LYS A 58 -83.47 -12.69 1.65
CA LYS A 58 -82.18 -13.01 1.04
C LYS A 58 -81.51 -11.78 0.44
N ASN A 59 -82.27 -10.93 -0.26
CA ASN A 59 -81.75 -9.69 -0.81
C ASN A 59 -81.29 -8.73 0.29
N ASN A 60 -82.03 -8.64 1.39
CA ASN A 60 -81.65 -7.83 2.55
C ASN A 60 -80.41 -8.38 3.26
N LEU A 61 -80.27 -9.71 3.37
CA LEU A 61 -79.06 -10.34 3.91
C LEU A 61 -77.85 -10.06 3.02
N ASN A 62 -77.97 -10.22 1.70
CA ASN A 62 -76.87 -9.93 0.77
C ASN A 62 -76.44 -8.45 0.85
N LYS A 63 -77.39 -7.52 0.88
CA LYS A 63 -77.08 -6.08 1.08
C LYS A 63 -76.38 -5.83 2.41
N LEU A 64 -76.83 -6.47 3.49
CA LEU A 64 -76.20 -6.34 4.80
C LEU A 64 -74.77 -6.91 4.82
N ASP A 65 -74.52 -8.01 4.11
CA ASP A 65 -73.20 -8.61 3.97
C ASP A 65 -72.26 -7.74 3.11
N GLU A 66 -72.78 -7.13 2.04
CA GLU A 66 -72.06 -6.14 1.22
C GLU A 66 -71.70 -4.89 2.06
N ASP A 67 -72.70 -4.28 2.72
CA ASP A 67 -72.48 -3.12 3.60
C ASP A 67 -71.47 -3.43 4.71
N ARG A 68 -71.53 -4.63 5.29
CA ARG A 68 -70.57 -5.09 6.30
C ARG A 68 -69.18 -5.24 5.71
N ALA A 69 -69.05 -5.82 4.52
CA ALA A 69 -67.77 -5.97 3.84
C ALA A 69 -67.15 -4.60 3.53
N ASP A 70 -67.95 -3.64 3.07
CA ASP A 70 -67.51 -2.27 2.80
C ASP A 70 -67.06 -1.54 4.07
N ILE A 71 -67.81 -1.67 5.18
CA ILE A 71 -67.42 -1.11 6.48
C ILE A 71 -66.10 -1.73 6.95
N ILE A 72 -65.94 -3.06 6.82
CA ILE A 72 -64.70 -3.74 7.20
C ILE A 72 -63.54 -3.25 6.34
N ALA A 73 -63.71 -3.14 5.02
CA ALA A 73 -62.68 -2.64 4.11
C ALA A 73 -62.28 -1.19 4.44
N PHE A 74 -63.25 -0.33 4.73
CA PHE A 74 -63.00 1.05 5.14
C PHE A 74 -62.23 1.12 6.47
N LEU A 75 -62.65 0.35 7.48
CA LEU A 75 -61.97 0.31 8.78
C LEU A 75 -60.58 -0.29 8.67
N GLN A 76 -60.37 -1.33 7.86
CA GLN A 76 -59.06 -1.91 7.59
C GLN A 76 -58.15 -0.91 6.87
N GLY A 77 -58.66 -0.22 5.85
CA GLY A 77 -57.90 0.82 5.15
C GLY A 77 -57.51 1.98 6.07
N THR A 78 -58.43 2.42 6.94
CA THR A 78 -58.16 3.47 7.93
C THR A 78 -57.14 3.00 8.98
N LEU A 79 -57.27 1.77 9.47
CA LEU A 79 -56.34 1.17 10.42
C LEU A 79 -54.94 1.06 9.81
N GLN A 80 -54.84 0.60 8.56
CA GLN A 80 -53.56 0.50 7.85
C GLN A 80 -52.94 1.89 7.61
N ALA A 81 -53.74 2.89 7.23
CA ALA A 81 -53.25 4.26 7.07
C ALA A 81 -52.71 4.81 8.40
N LYS A 82 -53.39 4.55 9.52
CA LYS A 82 -52.92 4.94 10.85
C LYS A 82 -51.69 4.15 11.31
N ALA A 83 -51.59 2.87 11.00
CA ALA A 83 -50.39 2.08 11.27
C ALA A 83 -49.17 2.59 10.49
N ASN A 84 -49.36 2.94 9.21
CA ASN A 84 -48.31 3.53 8.39
C ASN A 84 -47.90 4.92 8.93
N GLU A 85 -48.84 5.76 9.34
CA GLU A 85 -48.57 7.06 9.96
C GLU A 85 -47.76 6.91 11.27
N ILE A 86 -48.12 5.93 12.11
CA ILE A 86 -47.36 5.62 13.33
C ILE A 86 -45.93 5.20 12.98
N MET A 87 -45.76 4.30 12.01
CA MET A 87 -44.45 3.82 11.59
C MET A 87 -43.58 4.97 11.05
N GLU A 88 -44.12 5.86 10.22
CA GLU A 88 -43.41 7.04 9.71
C GLU A 88 -43.00 7.99 10.84
N LEU A 89 -43.88 8.20 11.82
CA LEU A 89 -43.58 9.02 13.00
C LEU A 89 -42.50 8.38 13.89
N GLU A 90 -42.51 7.06 14.06
CA GLU A 90 -41.49 6.32 14.79
C GLU A 90 -40.13 6.37 14.08
N GLU A 91 -40.09 6.20 12.76
CA GLU A 91 -38.87 6.37 11.95
C GLU A 91 -38.34 7.81 12.05
N ARG A 92 -39.22 8.80 11.96
CA ARG A 92 -38.82 10.21 12.12
C ARG A 92 -38.29 10.50 13.52
N LEU A 93 -38.91 9.94 14.56
CA LEU A 93 -38.50 10.09 15.95
C LEU A 93 -37.12 9.47 16.17
N THR A 94 -36.90 8.25 15.68
CA THR A 94 -35.61 7.56 15.80
C THR A 94 -34.51 8.30 15.03
N ALA A 95 -34.79 8.78 13.80
CA ALA A 95 -33.86 9.61 13.04
C ALA A 95 -33.51 10.92 13.78
N LEU A 96 -34.50 11.59 14.38
CA LEU A 96 -34.27 12.81 15.16
C LEU A 96 -33.44 12.54 16.43
N GLN A 97 -33.68 11.42 17.11
CA GLN A 97 -32.87 11.00 18.25
C GLN A 97 -31.43 10.71 17.85
N GLN A 98 -31.20 10.01 16.74
CA GLN A 98 -29.86 9.74 16.22
C GLN A 98 -29.14 11.03 15.83
N ALA A 99 -29.82 11.96 15.15
CA ALA A 99 -29.25 13.27 14.79
C ALA A 99 -28.87 14.07 16.04
N LYS A 100 -29.76 14.13 17.05
CA LYS A 100 -29.49 14.79 18.34
C LYS A 100 -28.28 14.17 19.05
N GLU A 101 -28.17 12.84 19.05
CA GLU A 101 -27.06 12.15 19.71
C GLU A 101 -25.74 12.38 18.96
N ALA A 102 -25.76 12.35 17.62
CA ALA A 102 -24.61 12.69 16.80
C ALA A 102 -24.13 14.13 17.07
N GLU A 103 -25.05 15.10 17.07
CA GLU A 103 -24.74 16.49 17.42
C GLU A 103 -24.14 16.59 18.83
N ARG A 104 -24.75 15.93 19.82
CA ARG A 104 -24.25 15.89 21.21
C ARG A 104 -22.81 15.37 21.27
N ILE A 105 -22.50 14.29 20.56
CA ILE A 105 -21.15 13.73 20.48
C ILE A 105 -20.19 14.75 19.84
N THR A 106 -20.59 15.40 18.74
CA THR A 106 -19.73 16.40 18.09
C THR A 106 -19.47 17.61 18.99
N PHE A 107 -20.47 18.08 19.74
CA PHE A 107 -20.30 19.19 20.69
C PHE A 107 -19.42 18.80 21.86
N LEU A 108 -19.57 17.59 22.40
CA LEU A 108 -18.68 17.08 23.46
C LEU A 108 -17.23 16.96 22.97
N GLN A 109 -17.02 16.49 21.74
CA GLN A 109 -15.68 16.47 21.14
C GLN A 109 -15.12 17.87 20.96
N LYS A 110 -15.91 18.83 20.48
CA LYS A 110 -15.49 20.24 20.37
C LYS A 110 -15.12 20.84 21.72
N ILE A 111 -15.92 20.61 22.76
CA ILE A 111 -15.64 21.07 24.12
C ILE A 111 -14.32 20.46 24.61
N LYS A 112 -14.14 19.15 24.48
CA LYS A 112 -12.91 18.47 24.88
C LYS A 112 -11.68 19.00 24.13
N ASN A 113 -11.82 19.27 22.83
CA ASN A 113 -10.74 19.86 22.03
C ASN A 113 -10.41 21.27 22.52
N MET A 114 -11.42 22.13 22.72
CA MET A 114 -11.22 23.48 23.26
C MET A 114 -10.61 23.47 24.66
N GLU A 115 -11.00 22.54 25.53
CA GLU A 115 -10.39 22.36 26.86
C GLU A 115 -8.92 21.94 26.76
N ASN A 116 -8.58 21.06 25.82
CA ASN A 116 -7.21 20.64 25.58
C ASN A 116 -6.38 21.80 25.02
N ASP A 117 -6.89 22.53 24.04
CA ASP A 117 -6.22 23.70 23.47
C ASP A 117 -5.99 24.78 24.53
N PHE A 118 -6.98 25.02 25.39
CA PHE A 118 -6.83 25.95 26.51
C PHE A 118 -5.77 25.47 27.51
N LYS A 119 -5.75 24.17 27.86
CA LYS A 119 -4.72 23.60 28.73
C LYS A 119 -3.32 23.75 28.13
N LEU A 120 -3.15 23.43 26.85
CA LEU A 120 -1.89 23.58 26.13
C LEU A 120 -1.44 25.04 26.09
N MET A 121 -2.34 25.97 25.78
CA MET A 121 -2.04 27.41 25.79
C MET A 121 -1.66 27.89 27.20
N ASN A 122 -2.35 27.42 28.23
CA ASN A 122 -2.04 27.76 29.61
C ASN A 122 -0.67 27.20 30.04
N GLU A 123 -0.34 25.96 29.68
CA GLU A 123 0.97 25.37 29.93
C GLU A 123 2.09 26.12 29.19
N GLN A 124 1.86 26.50 27.93
CA GLN A 124 2.78 27.31 27.14
C GLN A 124 3.03 28.67 27.78
N LEU A 125 1.98 29.43 28.08
CA LEU A 125 2.09 30.74 28.75
C LEU A 125 2.75 30.61 30.12
N THR A 126 2.43 29.58 30.90
CA THR A 126 3.07 29.32 32.20
C THR A 126 4.56 29.02 32.03
N SER A 127 4.95 28.27 30.99
CA SER A 127 6.35 27.99 30.68
C SER A 127 7.11 29.25 30.25
N GLU A 128 6.46 30.14 29.49
CA GLU A 128 7.01 31.42 29.07
C GLU A 128 7.19 32.37 30.26
N ILE A 129 6.21 32.45 31.16
CA ILE A 129 6.32 33.21 32.41
C ILE A 129 7.50 32.69 33.25
N LYS A 130 7.66 31.37 33.39
CA LYS A 130 8.81 30.78 34.11
C LYS A 130 10.14 31.14 33.45
N LEU A 131 10.21 31.09 32.12
CA LEU A 131 11.40 31.45 31.37
C LEU A 131 11.74 32.95 31.54
N LEU A 132 10.74 33.82 31.42
CA LEU A 132 10.88 35.26 31.62
C LEU A 132 11.32 35.59 33.04
N ASN A 133 10.74 34.94 34.05
CA ASN A 133 11.19 35.07 35.43
C ASN A 133 12.65 34.60 35.60
N GLY A 134 13.05 33.51 34.95
CA GLY A 134 14.44 33.07 34.93
C GLY A 134 15.39 34.11 34.30
N LYS A 135 14.98 34.71 33.17
CA LYS A 135 15.74 35.81 32.53
C LYS A 135 15.82 37.04 33.41
N LEU A 136 14.72 37.40 34.08
CA LEU A 136 14.66 38.55 34.99
C LEU A 136 15.60 38.34 36.18
N ASN A 137 15.57 37.17 36.81
CA ASN A 137 16.47 36.82 37.92
C ASN A 137 17.94 36.89 37.49
N SER A 138 18.27 36.36 36.31
CA SER A 138 19.64 36.45 35.77
C SER A 138 20.06 37.89 35.50
N LEU A 139 19.14 38.74 35.02
CA LEU A 139 19.40 40.16 34.81
C LEU A 139 19.59 40.91 36.13
N GLU A 140 18.81 40.57 37.15
CA GLU A 140 18.92 41.13 38.49
C GLU A 140 20.23 40.71 39.16
N GLU A 141 20.64 39.45 39.02
CA GLU A 141 21.94 38.97 39.46
C GLU A 141 23.09 39.71 38.74
N PHE A 142 23.01 39.86 37.43
CA PHE A 142 23.99 40.64 36.66
C PHE A 142 24.07 42.10 37.15
N ARG A 143 22.92 42.72 37.43
CA ARG A 143 22.87 44.07 37.98
C ARG A 143 23.55 44.15 39.35
N SER A 144 23.25 43.21 40.24
CA SER A 144 23.88 43.11 41.58
C SER A 144 25.39 42.95 41.47
N GLN A 145 25.86 42.00 40.65
CA GLN A 145 27.29 41.77 40.43
C GLN A 145 28.00 43.01 39.85
N ARG A 146 27.35 43.71 38.91
CA ARG A 146 27.88 44.95 38.35
C ARG A 146 28.01 46.03 39.41
N GLU A 147 27.00 46.20 40.26
CA GLU A 147 27.01 47.19 41.34
C GLU A 147 28.08 46.88 42.39
N GLU A 148 28.21 45.62 42.80
CA GLU A 148 29.31 45.16 43.66
C GLU A 148 30.68 45.43 43.05
N LEU A 149 30.85 45.19 41.75
CA LEU A 149 32.10 45.41 41.05
C LEU A 149 32.43 46.90 40.96
N ILE A 150 31.45 47.75 40.63
CA ILE A 150 31.61 49.20 40.61
C ILE A 150 32.01 49.70 42.01
N ASN A 151 31.36 49.22 43.06
CA ASN A 151 31.69 49.60 44.43
C ASN A 151 33.13 49.18 44.80
N LYS A 152 33.56 47.96 44.44
CA LYS A 152 34.95 47.51 44.62
C LYS A 152 35.95 48.40 43.88
N PHE A 153 35.64 48.79 42.64
CA PHE A 153 36.49 49.70 41.87
C PHE A 153 36.59 51.08 42.50
N LEU A 154 35.48 51.64 42.99
CA LEU A 154 35.47 52.94 43.65
C LEU A 154 36.31 52.92 44.94
N VAL A 155 36.14 51.88 45.77
CA VAL A 155 36.96 51.69 46.99
C VAL A 155 38.44 51.55 46.63
N GLN A 156 38.77 50.73 45.64
CA GLN A 156 40.16 50.54 45.21
C GLN A 156 40.77 51.83 44.64
N GLU A 157 40.01 52.63 43.89
CA GLU A 157 40.47 53.91 43.36
C GLU A 157 40.74 54.92 44.50
N GLU A 158 39.89 54.93 45.53
CA GLU A 158 40.06 55.77 46.70
C GLU A 158 41.28 55.35 47.53
N GLU A 159 41.46 54.05 47.78
CA GLU A 159 42.65 53.48 48.43
C GLU A 159 43.94 53.80 47.66
N MET A 160 43.91 53.70 46.33
CA MET A 160 45.05 54.05 45.47
C MET A 160 45.40 55.54 45.56
N LYS A 161 44.40 56.42 45.54
CA LYS A 161 44.61 57.87 45.74
C LYS A 161 45.18 58.17 47.13
N GLU A 162 44.70 57.50 48.16
CA GLU A 162 45.22 57.65 49.52
C GLU A 162 46.67 57.15 49.61
N GLN A 163 46.98 56.01 48.98
CA GLN A 163 48.32 55.46 48.94
C GLN A 163 49.30 56.35 48.17
N GLU A 164 48.87 56.97 47.06
CA GLU A 164 49.67 57.94 46.32
C GLU A 164 49.96 59.19 47.17
N LYS A 165 48.96 59.70 47.90
CA LYS A 165 49.14 60.80 48.86
C LYS A 165 50.12 60.41 49.97
N ARG A 166 49.95 59.24 50.59
CA ARG A 166 50.88 58.71 51.60
C ARG A 166 52.30 58.61 51.04
N HIS A 167 52.46 58.06 49.84
CA HIS A 167 53.77 57.93 49.20
C HIS A 167 54.42 59.28 48.91
N LYS A 168 53.68 60.28 48.42
CA LYS A 168 54.18 61.65 48.21
C LYS A 168 54.67 62.30 49.51
N ILE A 169 53.91 62.13 50.59
CA ILE A 169 54.30 62.62 51.92
C ILE A 169 55.60 61.93 52.39
N THR A 170 55.65 60.60 52.31
CA THR A 170 56.85 59.83 52.68
C THR A 170 58.06 60.23 51.84
N LEU A 171 57.90 60.42 50.53
CA LEU A 171 58.96 60.85 49.64
C LEU A 171 59.49 62.23 50.03
N TYR A 172 58.58 63.18 50.30
CA TYR A 172 58.94 64.51 50.79
C TYR A 172 59.69 64.44 52.13
N GLU A 173 59.25 63.61 53.07
CA GLU A 173 59.95 63.43 54.36
C GLU A 173 61.34 62.83 54.19
N VAL A 174 61.49 61.82 53.31
CA VAL A 174 62.79 61.20 53.00
C VAL A 174 63.70 62.21 52.30
N GLU A 175 63.21 62.95 51.32
CA GLU A 175 63.96 63.99 50.62
C GLU A 175 64.40 65.09 51.60
N ARG A 176 63.50 65.55 52.48
CA ARG A 176 63.83 66.51 53.53
C ARG A 176 64.91 65.98 54.47
N LYS A 177 64.78 64.74 54.98
CA LYS A 177 65.80 64.10 55.83
C LYS A 177 67.12 63.94 55.10
N PHE A 178 67.10 63.60 53.80
CA PHE A 178 68.27 63.48 52.97
C PHE A 178 68.96 64.83 52.73
N ILE A 179 68.21 65.90 52.46
CA ILE A 179 68.76 67.26 52.31
C ILE A 179 69.42 67.71 53.61
N VAL A 180 68.71 67.56 54.74
CA VAL A 180 69.26 67.90 56.06
C VAL A 180 70.51 67.08 56.36
N GLY A 181 70.47 65.76 56.17
CA GLY A 181 71.63 64.89 56.38
C GLY A 181 72.79 65.19 55.43
N LYS A 182 72.51 65.60 54.18
CA LYS A 182 73.53 66.04 53.22
C LYS A 182 74.18 67.35 53.68
N ASP A 183 73.39 68.30 54.19
CA ASP A 183 73.92 69.57 54.68
C ASP A 183 74.70 69.38 55.99
N GLU A 184 74.27 68.49 56.88
CA GLU A 184 75.04 68.06 58.06
C GLU A 184 76.35 67.38 57.65
N LEU A 185 76.31 66.46 56.69
CA LEU A 185 77.50 65.81 56.16
C LEU A 185 78.44 66.80 55.47
N LYS A 186 77.91 67.78 54.73
CA LYS A 186 78.72 68.86 54.14
C LYS A 186 79.39 69.69 55.20
N LYS A 187 78.68 70.08 56.26
CA LYS A 187 79.28 70.82 57.40
C LYS A 187 80.36 69.99 58.09
N ASP A 188 80.12 68.70 58.31
CA ASP A 188 81.12 67.79 58.90
C ASP A 188 82.31 67.58 57.95
N MET A 189 82.08 67.47 56.64
CA MET A 189 83.12 67.36 55.62
C MET A 189 83.91 68.66 55.49
N GLU A 190 83.28 69.83 55.54
CA GLU A 190 83.94 71.13 55.56
C GLU A 190 84.76 71.31 56.84
N ALA A 191 84.25 70.91 57.99
CA ALA A 191 84.99 70.90 59.25
C ALA A 191 86.19 69.94 59.20
N LYS A 192 85.99 68.73 58.68
CA LYS A 192 87.06 67.75 58.45
C LYS A 192 88.03 68.20 57.38
N LEU A 193 87.60 68.90 56.33
CA LEU A 193 88.47 69.49 55.31
C LEU A 193 89.25 70.65 55.89
N LEU A 194 88.67 71.47 56.76
CA LEU A 194 89.37 72.54 57.44
C LEU A 194 90.44 71.96 58.39
N ASN A 195 90.08 70.95 59.18
CA ASN A 195 91.03 70.19 60.00
C ASN A 195 92.09 69.50 59.13
N LEU A 196 91.67 68.84 58.05
CA LEU A 196 92.56 68.18 57.11
C LEU A 196 93.41 69.19 56.35
N THR A 197 92.98 70.44 56.12
CA THR A 197 93.76 71.51 55.48
C THR A 197 94.75 72.12 56.44
N VAL A 198 94.39 72.22 57.73
CA VAL A 198 95.34 72.55 58.80
C VAL A 198 96.37 71.42 58.93
N ASP A 199 95.93 70.17 58.96
CA ASP A 199 96.78 68.99 59.00
C ASP A 199 97.57 68.82 57.70
N PHE A 200 97.01 69.15 56.54
CA PHE A 200 97.68 69.16 55.23
C PHE A 200 98.62 70.32 55.12
N GLN A 201 98.35 71.53 55.61
CA GLN A 201 99.36 72.58 55.67
C GLN A 201 100.53 72.11 56.55
N ASN A 202 100.24 71.49 57.69
CA ASN A 202 101.24 70.90 58.58
C ASN A 202 101.97 69.68 57.98
N THR A 203 101.34 68.91 57.09
CA THR A 203 101.93 67.70 56.45
C THR A 203 102.36 67.89 54.99
N THR A 204 102.01 68.98 54.31
CA THR A 204 102.54 69.35 52.98
C THR A 204 103.75 70.25 53.11
N GLU A 205 103.87 70.98 54.22
CA GLU A 205 105.16 71.51 54.66
C GLU A 205 106.15 70.36 54.96
N ILE A 206 105.66 69.13 55.21
CA ILE A 206 106.47 67.96 55.53
C ILE A 206 106.04 66.73 54.73
N ARG A 207 106.58 66.60 53.50
CA ARG A 207 106.78 65.35 52.73
C ARG A 207 105.66 64.88 51.77
N ILE A 208 105.97 65.09 50.48
CA ILE A 208 105.94 64.10 49.38
C ILE A 208 104.74 64.16 48.40
N ALA A 209 104.97 64.85 47.28
CA ALA A 209 104.11 64.85 46.08
C ALA A 209 104.22 63.58 45.19
N ALA A 210 105.09 62.61 45.53
CA ALA A 210 105.42 61.50 44.61
C ALA A 210 104.73 60.16 44.94
N THR A 211 104.57 59.80 46.21
CA THR A 211 103.98 58.51 46.62
C THR A 211 102.46 58.48 46.41
N THR A 212 101.78 59.60 46.64
CA THR A 212 100.33 59.75 46.51
C THR A 212 99.86 59.62 45.06
N GLN A 213 100.62 60.15 44.10
CA GLN A 213 100.31 60.03 42.67
C GLN A 213 100.38 58.57 42.17
N ARG A 214 101.22 57.73 42.77
CA ARG A 214 101.32 56.31 42.41
C ARG A 214 100.09 55.52 42.86
N VAL A 215 99.64 55.73 44.10
CA VAL A 215 98.43 55.07 44.65
C VAL A 215 97.17 55.49 43.90
N ILE A 216 97.08 56.75 43.46
CA ILE A 216 95.95 57.23 42.64
C ILE A 216 95.89 56.48 41.31
N ARG A 217 97.01 56.27 40.62
CA ARG A 217 97.03 55.52 39.35
C ARG A 217 96.58 54.07 39.51
N GLU A 218 96.98 53.43 40.59
CA GLU A 218 96.62 52.04 40.89
C GLU A 218 95.13 51.89 41.23
N ASN A 219 94.57 52.84 42.00
CA ASN A 219 93.12 52.89 42.24
C ASN A 219 92.29 53.15 40.98
N VAL A 220 92.79 53.98 40.06
CA VAL A 220 92.12 54.20 38.76
C VAL A 220 92.11 52.93 37.92
N ALA A 221 93.20 52.16 37.92
CA ALA A 221 93.27 50.88 37.22
C ALA A 221 92.29 49.84 37.79
N ILE A 222 92.23 49.68 39.13
CA ILE A 222 91.32 48.74 39.80
C ILE A 222 89.85 49.11 39.54
N ASN A 223 89.50 50.39 39.60
CA ASN A 223 88.14 50.84 39.32
C ASN A 223 87.71 50.60 37.86
N ASN A 224 88.65 50.68 36.92
CA ASN A 224 88.38 50.34 35.53
C ASN A 224 88.08 48.85 35.34
N GLU A 225 88.87 47.97 35.94
CA GLU A 225 88.62 46.52 35.90
C GLU A 225 87.29 46.15 36.55
N LEU A 226 86.97 46.75 37.71
CA LEU A 226 85.73 46.49 38.42
C LEU A 226 84.49 46.93 37.61
N ARG A 227 84.60 48.06 36.88
CA ARG A 227 83.56 48.53 35.96
C ARG A 227 83.33 47.56 34.81
N ILE A 228 84.38 47.01 34.21
CA ILE A 228 84.27 46.00 33.15
C ILE A 228 83.58 44.74 33.68
N LEU A 229 83.96 44.28 34.87
CA LEU A 229 83.36 43.11 35.51
C LEU A 229 81.87 43.32 35.85
N LEU A 230 81.51 44.53 36.30
CA LEU A 230 80.14 44.87 36.64
C LEU A 230 79.26 44.97 35.39
N GLU A 231 79.81 45.48 34.29
CA GLU A 231 79.12 45.51 33.00
C GLU A 231 78.90 44.09 32.43
N SER A 232 79.90 43.21 32.55
CA SER A 232 79.75 41.81 32.11
C SER A 232 78.75 41.04 32.97
N TRP A 233 78.76 41.24 34.29
CA TRP A 233 77.77 40.67 35.20
C TRP A 233 76.36 41.14 34.86
N LYS A 234 76.17 42.43 34.57
CA LYS A 234 74.87 42.99 34.19
C LYS A 234 74.36 42.35 32.89
N LYS A 235 75.19 42.26 31.85
CA LYS A 235 74.83 41.58 30.59
C LYS A 235 74.43 40.12 30.82
N LEU A 236 75.16 39.41 31.68
CA LEU A 236 74.87 38.01 32.00
C LEU A 236 73.56 37.88 32.78
N LYS A 237 73.29 38.78 33.74
CA LYS A 237 72.05 38.83 34.50
C LYS A 237 70.86 39.11 33.59
N ASP A 238 70.96 40.12 32.72
CA ASP A 238 69.91 40.48 31.76
C ASP A 238 69.60 39.29 30.84
N SER A 239 70.63 38.60 30.33
CA SER A 239 70.46 37.39 29.51
C SER A 239 69.78 36.24 30.28
N ASN A 240 70.14 36.05 31.56
CA ASN A 240 69.50 35.04 32.40
C ASN A 240 68.02 35.37 32.68
N GLU A 241 67.68 36.65 32.93
CA GLU A 241 66.29 37.09 33.09
C GLU A 241 65.48 36.87 31.80
N GLU A 242 66.05 37.16 30.63
CA GLU A 242 65.42 36.87 29.34
C GLU A 242 65.17 35.36 29.14
N LEU A 243 66.14 34.51 29.49
CA LEU A 243 66.00 33.05 29.39
C LEU A 243 64.91 32.52 30.32
N VAL A 244 64.86 32.98 31.58
CA VAL A 244 63.81 32.62 32.54
C VAL A 244 62.44 33.06 32.03
N ASN A 245 62.34 34.24 31.43
CA ASN A 245 61.08 34.72 30.84
C ASN A 245 60.65 33.89 29.63
N LYS A 246 61.59 33.49 28.76
CA LYS A 246 61.31 32.58 27.64
C LYS A 246 60.85 31.20 28.14
N GLU A 247 61.50 30.66 29.16
CA GLU A 247 61.12 29.38 29.76
C GLU A 247 59.71 29.43 30.35
N LYS A 248 59.37 30.48 31.10
CA LYS A 248 58.01 30.69 31.64
C LYS A 248 56.97 30.75 30.52
N LYS A 249 57.23 31.51 29.46
CA LYS A 249 56.33 31.60 28.29
C LYS A 249 56.15 30.24 27.62
N MET A 250 57.23 29.47 27.43
CA MET A 250 57.15 28.14 26.84
C MET A 250 56.37 27.16 27.72
N LYS A 251 56.55 27.20 29.05
CA LYS A 251 55.76 26.40 29.99
C LYS A 251 54.27 26.70 29.88
N THR A 252 53.87 27.99 29.88
CA THR A 252 52.47 28.37 29.72
C THR A 252 51.88 27.95 28.36
N LEU A 253 52.67 28.02 27.29
CA LEU A 253 52.27 27.56 25.95
C LEU A 253 52.03 26.04 25.93
N VAL A 254 52.90 25.25 26.55
CA VAL A 254 52.75 23.80 26.66
C VAL A 254 51.50 23.42 27.46
N GLU A 255 51.23 24.10 28.57
CA GLU A 255 50.02 23.90 29.37
C GLU A 255 48.76 24.20 28.55
N LEU A 256 48.71 25.35 27.87
CA LEU A 256 47.59 25.73 27.02
C LEU A 256 47.35 24.73 25.88
N HIS A 257 48.42 24.28 25.20
CA HIS A 257 48.30 23.26 24.15
C HIS A 257 47.81 21.91 24.69
N ASN A 258 48.23 21.52 25.90
CA ASN A 258 47.72 20.31 26.54
C ASN A 258 46.22 20.42 26.86
N GLU A 259 45.76 21.57 27.35
CA GLU A 259 44.33 21.83 27.58
C GLU A 259 43.52 21.79 26.27
N GLU A 260 44.03 22.42 25.21
CA GLU A 260 43.42 22.37 23.88
C GLU A 260 43.34 20.95 23.34
N LYS A 261 44.43 20.17 23.45
CA LYS A 261 44.44 18.77 23.05
C LYS A 261 43.38 17.97 23.80
N ILE A 262 43.27 18.13 25.12
CA ILE A 262 42.24 17.46 25.93
C ILE A 262 40.83 17.88 25.47
N ARG A 263 40.59 19.17 25.19
CA ARG A 263 39.31 19.67 24.67
C ARG A 263 38.96 19.05 23.31
N VAL A 264 39.92 19.01 22.38
CA VAL A 264 39.73 18.42 21.05
C VAL A 264 39.49 16.91 21.16
N MET A 265 40.25 16.20 22.00
CA MET A 265 40.03 14.76 22.24
C MET A 265 38.64 14.49 22.81
N LYS A 266 38.14 15.31 23.75
CA LYS A 266 36.76 15.19 24.27
C LYS A 266 35.73 15.43 23.17
N LYS A 267 35.89 16.47 22.34
CA LYS A 267 35.00 16.73 21.20
C LYS A 267 35.00 15.58 20.20
N ASN A 268 36.18 15.08 19.83
CA ASN A 268 36.35 13.97 18.91
C ASN A 268 35.73 12.68 19.47
N ALA A 269 35.90 12.39 20.76
CA ALA A 269 35.27 11.25 21.42
C ALA A 269 33.73 11.33 21.38
N VAL A 270 33.15 12.52 21.59
CA VAL A 270 31.70 12.73 21.44
C VAL A 270 31.27 12.55 19.98
N GLN A 271 32.00 13.14 19.03
CA GLN A 271 31.73 13.01 17.61
C GLN A 271 31.79 11.55 17.15
N ASN A 272 32.79 10.78 17.59
CA ASN A 272 32.89 9.35 17.30
C ASN A 272 31.72 8.55 17.86
N LYS A 273 31.26 8.86 19.09
CA LYS A 273 30.04 8.23 19.65
C LYS A 273 28.79 8.57 18.83
N ILE A 274 28.70 9.78 18.29
CA ILE A 274 27.59 10.19 17.41
C ILE A 274 27.68 9.43 16.08
N ILE A 275 28.87 9.37 15.46
CA ILE A 275 29.11 8.62 14.24
C ILE A 275 28.77 7.14 14.44
N GLU A 276 29.19 6.55 15.55
CA GLU A 276 28.89 5.15 15.89
C GLU A 276 27.37 4.93 16.06
N ARG A 277 26.66 5.84 16.74
CA ARG A 277 25.20 5.78 16.84
C ARG A 277 24.51 5.91 15.48
N LEU A 278 24.92 6.87 14.66
CA LEU A 278 24.37 7.08 13.32
C LEU A 278 24.67 5.89 12.40
N SER A 279 25.89 5.35 12.45
CA SER A 279 26.30 4.16 11.72
C SER A 279 25.47 2.93 12.14
N ASN A 280 25.22 2.77 13.44
CA ASN A 280 24.35 1.71 13.96
C ASN A 280 22.90 1.88 13.52
N GLN A 281 22.36 3.11 13.52
CA GLN A 281 21.02 3.38 12.99
C GLN A 281 20.94 3.11 11.49
N TYR A 282 21.93 3.54 10.73
CA TYR A 282 22.02 3.28 9.30
C TYR A 282 22.09 1.78 8.99
N ASN A 283 22.92 1.03 9.72
CA ASN A 283 23.01 -0.42 9.56
C ASN A 283 21.70 -1.13 9.93
N LYS A 284 21.01 -0.69 10.99
CA LYS A 284 19.67 -1.21 11.32
C LYS A 284 18.67 -0.96 10.21
N LEU A 285 18.64 0.26 9.66
CA LEU A 285 17.75 0.61 8.56
C LEU A 285 18.08 -0.18 7.28
N LYS A 286 19.37 -0.30 6.95
CA LYS A 286 19.86 -1.10 5.83
C LYS A 286 19.47 -2.57 5.96
N ASN A 287 19.59 -3.14 7.15
CA ASN A 287 19.19 -4.52 7.42
C ASN A 287 17.68 -4.71 7.35
N ALA A 288 16.88 -3.79 7.90
CA ALA A 288 15.42 -3.83 7.77
C ALA A 288 14.97 -3.76 6.30
N TYR A 289 15.60 -2.88 5.52
CA TYR A 289 15.34 -2.76 4.08
C TYR A 289 15.75 -4.03 3.33
N SER A 290 16.93 -4.59 3.61
CA SER A 290 17.38 -5.83 2.95
C SER A 290 16.50 -7.03 3.30
N GLU A 291 16.04 -7.13 4.55
CA GLU A 291 15.06 -8.14 4.97
C GLU A 291 13.73 -7.98 4.23
N GLN A 292 13.24 -6.75 4.08
CA GLN A 292 12.00 -6.46 3.37
C GLN A 292 12.13 -6.81 1.87
N VAL A 293 13.22 -6.42 1.22
CA VAL A 293 13.52 -6.80 -0.17
C VAL A 293 13.60 -8.33 -0.32
N ASN A 294 14.27 -9.01 0.60
CA ASN A 294 14.36 -10.47 0.59
C ASN A 294 12.99 -11.15 0.78
N LYS A 295 12.11 -10.60 1.62
CA LYS A 295 10.72 -11.09 1.77
C LYS A 295 9.95 -10.95 0.46
N TYR A 296 10.00 -9.79 -0.20
CA TYR A 296 9.34 -9.59 -1.49
C TYR A 296 9.92 -10.49 -2.57
N ARG A 297 11.24 -10.65 -2.63
CA ARG A 297 11.89 -11.57 -3.58
C ARG A 297 11.38 -13.01 -3.38
N LYS A 298 11.33 -13.50 -2.15
CA LYS A 298 10.80 -14.84 -1.84
C LYS A 298 9.32 -15.00 -2.21
N LEU A 299 8.50 -13.97 -1.99
CA LEU A 299 7.08 -13.99 -2.40
C LEU A 299 6.92 -14.07 -3.92
N ILE A 300 7.73 -13.31 -4.66
CA ILE A 300 7.73 -13.34 -6.13
C ILE A 300 8.21 -14.70 -6.63
N GLU A 301 9.30 -15.24 -6.08
CA GLU A 301 9.80 -16.58 -6.42
C GLU A 301 8.74 -17.65 -6.16
N ASN A 302 8.11 -17.65 -4.99
CA ASN A 302 7.04 -18.60 -4.66
C ASN A 302 5.83 -18.47 -5.61
N ARG A 303 5.45 -17.24 -5.98
CA ARG A 303 4.36 -17.02 -6.94
C ARG A 303 4.72 -17.54 -8.32
N LEU A 304 5.95 -17.30 -8.77
CA LEU A 304 6.44 -17.80 -10.04
C LEU A 304 6.51 -19.33 -10.06
N THR A 305 7.01 -19.96 -9.00
CA THR A 305 7.05 -21.44 -8.91
C THR A 305 5.65 -22.04 -8.94
N ASN A 306 4.68 -21.43 -8.24
CA ASN A 306 3.30 -21.90 -8.26
C ASN A 306 2.68 -21.75 -9.66
N GLN A 307 2.88 -20.62 -10.32
CA GLN A 307 2.37 -20.41 -11.68
C GLN A 307 3.01 -21.36 -12.70
N VAL A 308 4.30 -21.68 -12.54
CA VAL A 308 4.98 -22.69 -13.36
C VAL A 308 4.40 -24.08 -13.11
N GLN A 309 4.13 -24.45 -11.85
CA GLN A 309 3.50 -25.72 -11.50
C GLN A 309 2.07 -25.82 -12.06
N GLU A 310 1.25 -24.77 -11.93
CA GLU A 310 -0.09 -24.70 -12.54
C GLU A 310 -0.01 -24.84 -14.07
N SER A 311 0.93 -24.13 -14.72
CA SER A 311 1.13 -24.27 -16.17
C SER A 311 1.54 -25.70 -16.56
N GLN A 312 2.37 -26.38 -15.75
CA GLN A 312 2.75 -27.77 -15.99
C GLN A 312 1.57 -28.73 -15.81
N ILE A 313 0.71 -28.53 -14.81
CA ILE A 313 -0.50 -29.32 -14.60
C ILE A 313 -1.46 -29.11 -15.78
N ASN A 314 -1.74 -27.86 -16.14
CA ASN A 314 -2.60 -27.54 -17.28
C ASN A 314 -2.07 -28.13 -18.59
N LYS A 315 -0.75 -28.13 -18.81
CA LYS A 315 -0.15 -28.79 -19.99
C LYS A 315 -0.40 -30.29 -20.00
N LYS A 316 -0.27 -30.98 -18.87
CA LYS A 316 -0.56 -32.42 -18.75
C LYS A 316 -2.04 -32.71 -18.99
N GLU A 317 -2.93 -31.91 -18.41
CA GLU A 317 -4.38 -32.05 -18.64
C GLU A 317 -4.75 -31.85 -20.11
N ILE A 318 -4.14 -30.86 -20.79
CA ILE A 318 -4.31 -30.66 -22.23
C ILE A 318 -3.80 -31.86 -23.02
N GLU A 319 -2.66 -32.44 -22.66
CA GLU A 319 -2.13 -33.65 -23.31
C GLU A 319 -3.07 -34.84 -23.15
N ASP A 320 -3.64 -35.04 -21.96
CA ASP A 320 -4.58 -36.13 -21.71
C ASP A 320 -5.91 -35.92 -22.43
N LEU A 321 -6.44 -34.69 -22.45
CA LEU A 321 -7.62 -34.34 -23.26
C LEU A 321 -7.38 -34.55 -24.76
N LYS A 322 -6.18 -34.21 -25.27
CA LYS A 322 -5.82 -34.48 -26.66
C LYS A 322 -5.80 -35.98 -26.97
N LYS A 323 -5.30 -36.82 -26.06
CA LYS A 323 -5.36 -38.29 -26.23
C LYS A 323 -6.80 -38.80 -26.26
N ILE A 324 -7.66 -38.29 -25.37
CA ILE A 324 -9.08 -38.66 -25.33
C ILE A 324 -9.79 -38.24 -26.61
N LEU A 325 -9.56 -37.01 -27.09
CA LEU A 325 -10.11 -36.53 -28.37
C LEU A 325 -9.64 -37.42 -29.53
N TYR A 326 -8.36 -37.76 -29.58
CA TYR A 326 -7.83 -38.63 -30.62
C TYR A 326 -8.49 -40.02 -30.60
N MET A 327 -8.68 -40.61 -29.42
CA MET A 327 -9.41 -41.89 -29.28
C MET A 327 -10.87 -41.78 -29.72
N ARG A 328 -11.54 -40.69 -29.36
CA ARG A 328 -12.92 -40.41 -29.77
C ARG A 328 -13.03 -40.20 -31.29
N ASP A 329 -12.09 -39.50 -31.91
CA ASP A 329 -12.04 -39.30 -33.36
C ASP A 329 -11.78 -40.61 -34.10
N VAL A 330 -10.92 -41.49 -33.57
CA VAL A 330 -10.70 -42.84 -34.13
C VAL A 330 -12.01 -43.64 -34.10
N GLN A 331 -12.70 -43.65 -32.95
CA GLN A 331 -13.99 -44.34 -32.82
C GLN A 331 -15.07 -43.74 -33.74
N GLU A 332 -15.14 -42.42 -33.86
CA GLU A 332 -16.07 -41.74 -34.76
C GLU A 332 -15.81 -42.12 -36.22
N ASN A 333 -14.55 -42.15 -36.66
CA ASN A 333 -14.17 -42.62 -37.98
C ASN A 333 -14.51 -44.12 -38.19
N GLU A 334 -14.31 -44.97 -37.18
CA GLU A 334 -14.71 -46.39 -37.25
C GLU A 334 -16.23 -46.52 -37.40
N HIS A 335 -17.03 -45.76 -36.64
CA HIS A 335 -18.48 -45.74 -36.78
C HIS A 335 -18.94 -45.20 -38.13
N GLU A 336 -18.30 -44.16 -38.66
CA GLU A 336 -18.59 -43.63 -40.00
C GLU A 336 -18.30 -44.65 -41.10
N LEU A 337 -17.18 -45.38 -41.01
CA LEU A 337 -16.86 -46.46 -41.95
C LEU A 337 -17.87 -47.60 -41.84
N ASN A 338 -18.21 -48.05 -40.63
CA ASN A 338 -19.22 -49.08 -40.43
C ASN A 338 -20.60 -48.66 -40.98
N LEU A 339 -20.99 -47.38 -40.78
CA LEU A 339 -22.22 -46.84 -41.35
C LEU A 339 -22.17 -46.81 -42.87
N ARG A 340 -21.04 -46.43 -43.46
CA ARG A 340 -20.84 -46.45 -44.91
C ARG A 340 -20.98 -47.88 -45.46
N ASP A 341 -20.35 -48.86 -44.82
CA ASP A 341 -20.43 -50.27 -45.20
C ASP A 341 -21.88 -50.78 -45.13
N VAL A 342 -22.62 -50.47 -44.06
CA VAL A 342 -24.03 -50.83 -43.93
C VAL A 342 -24.90 -50.16 -45.00
N ILE A 343 -24.66 -48.88 -45.30
CA ILE A 343 -25.38 -48.17 -46.37
C ILE A 343 -25.10 -48.84 -47.73
N GLU A 344 -23.85 -49.21 -48.00
CA GLU A 344 -23.47 -49.90 -49.24
C GLU A 344 -24.17 -51.26 -49.34
N GLN A 345 -24.18 -52.05 -48.26
CA GLN A 345 -24.94 -53.30 -48.18
C GLN A 345 -26.44 -53.10 -48.38
N ILE A 346 -27.05 -52.06 -47.80
CA ILE A 346 -28.48 -51.74 -48.01
C ILE A 346 -28.73 -51.37 -49.47
N ILE A 347 -27.84 -50.60 -50.11
CA ILE A 347 -27.95 -50.27 -51.54
C ILE A 347 -27.84 -51.53 -52.39
N GLU A 348 -26.90 -52.43 -52.08
CA GLU A 348 -26.74 -53.69 -52.79
C GLU A 348 -27.94 -54.62 -52.60
N LEU A 349 -28.44 -54.79 -51.37
CA LEU A 349 -29.66 -55.52 -51.06
C LEU A 349 -30.86 -54.93 -51.81
N LYS A 350 -30.98 -53.59 -51.84
CA LYS A 350 -32.03 -52.91 -52.59
C LYS A 350 -31.92 -53.20 -54.08
N LYS A 351 -30.72 -53.20 -54.65
CA LYS A 351 -30.49 -53.61 -56.04
C LYS A 351 -30.91 -55.06 -56.27
N ILE A 352 -30.51 -55.98 -55.38
CA ILE A 352 -30.89 -57.41 -55.47
C ILE A 352 -32.40 -57.59 -55.40
N ILE A 353 -33.07 -56.95 -54.43
CA ILE A 353 -34.53 -56.99 -54.30
C ILE A 353 -35.20 -56.38 -55.52
N GLN A 354 -34.68 -55.28 -56.06
CA GLN A 354 -35.23 -54.65 -57.26
C GLN A 354 -35.05 -55.56 -58.48
N THR A 355 -33.89 -56.20 -58.65
CA THR A 355 -33.69 -57.20 -59.71
C THR A 355 -34.56 -58.44 -59.51
N ALA A 356 -34.77 -58.90 -58.28
CA ALA A 356 -35.65 -60.02 -57.96
C ALA A 356 -37.13 -59.67 -58.19
N ALA A 357 -37.53 -58.44 -57.89
CA ALA A 357 -38.88 -57.94 -58.16
C ALA A 357 -39.13 -57.85 -59.66
N VAL A 358 -38.16 -57.34 -60.44
CA VAL A 358 -38.24 -57.31 -61.91
C VAL A 358 -38.29 -58.73 -62.49
N THR A 359 -37.47 -59.67 -62.03
CA THR A 359 -37.52 -61.06 -62.55
C THR A 359 -38.80 -61.80 -62.14
N VAL A 360 -39.36 -61.54 -60.96
CA VAL A 360 -40.68 -62.06 -60.56
C VAL A 360 -41.79 -61.40 -61.39
N GLN A 361 -41.67 -60.11 -61.70
CA GLN A 361 -42.61 -59.41 -62.58
C GLN A 361 -42.54 -59.96 -64.01
N GLU A 362 -41.35 -60.16 -64.57
CA GLU A 362 -41.14 -60.83 -65.86
C GLU A 362 -41.69 -62.27 -65.83
N ALA A 363 -41.54 -63.02 -64.73
CA ALA A 363 -42.09 -64.36 -64.58
C ALA A 363 -43.62 -64.40 -64.48
N LEU A 364 -44.24 -63.37 -63.88
CA LEU A 364 -45.69 -63.21 -63.80
C LEU A 364 -46.29 -62.76 -65.15
N GLU A 365 -45.62 -61.87 -65.88
CA GLU A 365 -45.99 -61.47 -67.25
C GLU A 365 -45.93 -62.67 -68.22
N ILE A 366 -44.95 -63.58 -68.06
CA ILE A 366 -44.87 -64.85 -68.82
C ILE A 366 -45.99 -65.85 -68.45
N SER A 367 -46.65 -65.70 -67.28
CA SER A 367 -47.75 -66.57 -66.87
C SER A 367 -49.11 -66.15 -67.46
N GLU A 368 -49.25 -64.90 -67.93
CA GLU A 368 -50.46 -64.39 -68.58
C GLU A 368 -50.43 -64.57 -70.12
N ASP A 369 -49.25 -64.58 -70.76
CA ASP A 369 -49.08 -64.89 -72.20
C ASP A 369 -48.96 -66.40 -72.47
N ALA A 370 -49.99 -67.15 -72.07
CA ALA A 370 -50.21 -68.49 -72.59
C ALA A 370 -50.76 -68.39 -74.01
N VAL A 371 -49.88 -68.46 -75.01
CA VAL A 371 -50.04 -69.05 -76.37
C VAL A 371 -49.03 -68.40 -77.33
N ILE A 372 -47.89 -69.09 -77.56
CA ILE A 372 -47.18 -69.35 -78.84
C ILE A 372 -45.69 -69.64 -78.57
N ASP A 373 -45.26 -70.82 -79.02
CA ASP A 373 -43.89 -71.32 -79.21
C ASP A 373 -43.10 -71.86 -77.98
N LYS A 374 -42.94 -73.20 -77.97
CA LYS A 374 -42.16 -73.98 -76.99
C LYS A 374 -40.68 -73.59 -76.93
N SER A 375 -40.17 -73.01 -78.02
CA SER A 375 -38.77 -72.58 -78.14
C SER A 375 -38.50 -71.28 -77.36
N HIS A 376 -39.48 -70.37 -77.30
CA HIS A 376 -39.37 -69.11 -76.56
C HIS A 376 -39.50 -69.31 -75.04
N SER A 377 -40.41 -70.20 -74.62
CA SER A 377 -40.55 -70.61 -73.21
C SER A 377 -39.28 -71.28 -72.65
N LEU A 378 -38.57 -72.09 -73.45
CA LEU A 378 -37.30 -72.69 -73.05
C LEU A 378 -36.15 -71.68 -72.96
N ALA A 379 -36.04 -70.75 -73.89
CA ALA A 379 -35.05 -69.68 -73.84
C ALA A 379 -35.28 -68.75 -72.64
N CYS A 380 -36.53 -68.34 -72.39
CA CYS A 380 -36.91 -67.56 -71.21
C CYS A 380 -36.69 -68.30 -69.89
N ARG A 381 -36.92 -69.62 -69.84
CA ARG A 381 -36.61 -70.43 -68.65
C ARG A 381 -35.12 -70.51 -68.40
N GLN A 382 -34.30 -70.55 -69.45
CA GLN A 382 -32.84 -70.65 -69.34
C GLN A 382 -32.22 -69.31 -68.94
N THR A 383 -32.72 -68.19 -69.46
CA THR A 383 -32.35 -66.84 -69.00
C THR A 383 -32.77 -66.60 -67.56
N LEU A 384 -33.98 -67.01 -67.16
CA LEU A 384 -34.47 -66.92 -65.78
C LEU A 384 -33.63 -67.77 -64.82
N LEU A 385 -33.23 -68.97 -65.22
CA LEU A 385 -32.39 -69.84 -64.37
C LEU A 385 -30.95 -69.30 -64.26
N SER A 386 -30.41 -68.68 -65.32
CA SER A 386 -29.12 -67.99 -65.24
C SER A 386 -29.17 -66.72 -64.37
N THR A 387 -30.23 -65.92 -64.46
CA THR A 387 -30.37 -64.71 -63.62
C THR A 387 -30.64 -65.06 -62.17
N LEU A 388 -31.39 -66.14 -61.87
CA LEU A 388 -31.53 -66.66 -60.51
C LEU A 388 -30.20 -67.18 -59.93
N LEU A 389 -29.37 -67.85 -60.74
CA LEU A 389 -28.04 -68.29 -60.32
C LEU A 389 -27.10 -67.11 -60.07
N GLU A 390 -27.17 -66.03 -60.88
CA GLU A 390 -26.43 -64.80 -60.62
C GLU A 390 -26.90 -64.10 -59.32
N ILE A 391 -28.21 -64.07 -59.05
CA ILE A 391 -28.75 -63.52 -57.79
C ILE A 391 -28.24 -64.32 -56.58
N PHE A 392 -28.25 -65.66 -56.65
CA PHE A 392 -27.75 -66.52 -55.58
C PHE A 392 -26.23 -66.38 -55.35
N ASN A 393 -25.44 -66.30 -56.42
CA ASN A 393 -24.00 -66.09 -56.30
C ASN A 393 -23.67 -64.69 -55.75
N ARG A 394 -24.43 -63.66 -56.16
CA ARG A 394 -24.27 -62.30 -55.64
C ARG A 394 -24.69 -62.19 -54.16
N ALA A 395 -25.72 -62.92 -53.74
CA ALA A 395 -26.13 -63.02 -52.34
C ALA A 395 -25.11 -63.77 -51.47
N ASN A 396 -24.45 -64.81 -52.00
CA ASN A 396 -23.38 -65.51 -51.28
C ASN A 396 -22.13 -64.63 -51.08
N ASN A 397 -21.78 -63.77 -52.04
CA ASN A 397 -20.64 -62.86 -51.92
C ASN A 397 -20.81 -61.81 -50.80
N ILE A 398 -22.04 -61.44 -50.44
CA ILE A 398 -22.32 -60.53 -49.31
C ILE A 398 -21.95 -61.18 -47.97
N ARG A 399 -22.10 -62.50 -47.85
CA ARG A 399 -21.77 -63.25 -46.63
C ARG A 399 -20.25 -63.38 -46.42
N ASP A 400 -19.46 -63.44 -47.49
CA ASP A 400 -18.00 -63.57 -47.40
C ASP A 400 -17.29 -62.22 -47.17
N TYR A 401 -17.96 -61.09 -47.41
CA TYR A 401 -17.43 -59.73 -47.20
C TYR A 401 -17.27 -59.34 -45.70
N GLU A 402 -17.99 -60.00 -44.79
CA GLU A 402 -17.86 -59.77 -43.33
C GLU A 402 -16.51 -60.23 -42.74
N LEU A 403 -15.75 -61.10 -43.43
CA LEU A 403 -14.53 -61.70 -42.87
C LEU A 403 -13.23 -60.93 -43.22
N THR A 404 -13.19 -60.20 -44.33
CA THR A 404 -11.95 -59.56 -44.83
C THR A 404 -11.74 -58.13 -44.32
N ASN A 405 -12.80 -57.37 -44.04
CA ASN A 405 -12.69 -55.98 -43.54
C ASN A 405 -12.19 -55.87 -42.09
N LYS A 406 -12.20 -56.95 -41.30
CA LYS A 406 -11.62 -56.93 -39.94
C LYS A 406 -10.09 -56.87 -39.93
N LEU A 407 -9.40 -57.30 -40.99
CA LEU A 407 -7.92 -57.28 -41.03
C LEU A 407 -7.33 -55.95 -41.55
N SER A 408 -8.08 -55.16 -42.33
CA SER A 408 -7.52 -53.95 -42.96
C SER A 408 -7.50 -52.74 -42.02
N ALA A 409 -8.45 -52.64 -41.08
CA ALA A 409 -8.54 -51.55 -40.11
C ALA A 409 -7.34 -51.49 -39.13
N GLU A 410 -6.78 -52.65 -38.78
CA GLU A 410 -5.67 -52.75 -37.81
C GLU A 410 -4.34 -52.18 -38.38
N THR A 411 -4.17 -52.23 -39.70
CA THR A 411 -2.92 -51.80 -40.37
C THR A 411 -2.83 -50.27 -40.51
N ILE A 412 -3.96 -49.57 -40.62
CA ILE A 412 -4.01 -48.09 -40.72
C ILE A 412 -3.72 -47.43 -39.35
N SER A 413 -4.14 -48.06 -38.26
CA SER A 413 -3.86 -47.61 -36.88
C SER A 413 -2.37 -47.60 -36.55
N LEU A 414 -1.59 -48.56 -37.05
CA LEU A 414 -0.15 -48.64 -36.80
C LEU A 414 0.68 -47.63 -37.62
N HIS A 415 0.27 -47.31 -38.85
CA HIS A 415 1.01 -46.36 -39.68
C HIS A 415 0.87 -44.90 -39.18
N ARG A 416 -0.28 -44.55 -38.59
CA ARG A 416 -0.52 -43.18 -38.07
C ARG A 416 0.13 -42.92 -36.70
N LEU A 417 0.29 -43.95 -35.85
CA LEU A 417 1.05 -43.86 -34.60
C LEU A 417 2.54 -43.55 -34.81
N ASN A 418 3.14 -44.02 -35.90
CA ASN A 418 4.57 -43.83 -36.17
C ASN A 418 4.93 -42.39 -36.61
N VAL A 419 3.96 -41.63 -37.12
CA VAL A 419 4.17 -40.22 -37.51
C VAL A 419 4.25 -39.28 -36.30
N MET A 420 3.70 -39.67 -35.14
CA MET A 420 3.72 -38.83 -33.92
C MET A 420 5.01 -38.94 -33.10
N ASN A 421 5.89 -39.92 -33.36
CA ASN A 421 7.14 -40.09 -32.60
C ASN A 421 8.32 -39.24 -33.10
N ASN A 422 8.16 -38.44 -34.17
CA ASN A 422 9.26 -37.69 -34.80
C ASN A 422 9.59 -36.32 -34.16
N HIS A 423 9.02 -35.95 -33.01
CA HIS A 423 9.34 -34.70 -32.31
C HIS A 423 9.68 -34.89 -30.83
N THR A 424 10.50 -35.89 -30.52
CA THR A 424 11.02 -36.06 -29.14
C THR A 424 12.24 -35.20 -28.81
N TYR A 425 12.84 -34.50 -29.79
CA TYR A 425 13.96 -33.60 -29.54
C TYR A 425 13.91 -32.35 -30.44
N SER A 426 14.09 -31.17 -29.84
CA SER A 426 14.31 -29.91 -30.55
C SER A 426 15.78 -29.49 -30.46
N ASN A 427 16.26 -28.70 -31.43
CA ASN A 427 17.65 -28.21 -31.43
C ASN A 427 18.00 -27.54 -30.08
N GLY A 428 19.03 -28.08 -29.42
CA GLY A 428 19.51 -27.61 -28.11
C GLY A 428 19.21 -28.54 -26.92
N ASP A 429 18.38 -29.58 -27.08
CA ASP A 429 18.00 -30.48 -25.96
C ASP A 429 19.10 -31.49 -25.55
N LEU A 430 20.22 -31.55 -26.28
CA LEU A 430 21.36 -32.44 -26.01
C LEU A 430 22.56 -31.73 -25.36
N GLY A 431 22.40 -30.47 -24.91
CA GLY A 431 23.41 -29.77 -24.10
C GLY A 431 24.68 -29.32 -24.84
N LEU A 432 24.71 -29.40 -26.17
CA LEU A 432 25.88 -29.01 -26.98
C LEU A 432 25.89 -27.50 -27.35
N ILE A 433 24.76 -26.77 -27.20
CA ILE A 433 24.68 -25.32 -27.41
C ILE A 433 23.68 -24.70 -26.41
N PRO A 434 24.00 -23.57 -25.71
CA PRO A 434 23.09 -22.94 -24.75
C PRO A 434 21.89 -22.22 -25.40
N LYS A 435 20.68 -22.40 -24.84
CA LYS A 435 19.44 -21.70 -25.21
C LYS A 435 19.34 -20.33 -24.52
N TYR A 436 19.98 -19.30 -25.07
CA TYR A 436 19.55 -17.91 -24.86
C TYR A 436 19.73 -17.14 -26.17
N LEU A 437 18.84 -16.18 -26.39
CA LEU A 437 18.61 -15.37 -27.61
C LEU A 437 17.42 -15.89 -28.40
N TYR A 438 16.21 -15.44 -28.03
CA TYR A 438 15.16 -14.92 -28.93
C TYR A 438 13.90 -14.67 -28.07
N ASP A 439 13.84 -13.48 -27.47
CA ASP A 439 12.66 -12.59 -27.52
C ASP A 439 12.78 -11.48 -26.45
N GLN A 440 13.41 -10.38 -26.84
CA GLN A 440 13.02 -9.03 -26.41
C GLN A 440 13.13 -8.11 -27.63
N LYS A 441 11.99 -7.76 -28.22
CA LYS A 441 11.83 -6.52 -28.98
C LYS A 441 10.94 -5.60 -28.14
N ILE A 442 11.54 -4.57 -27.57
CA ILE A 442 10.87 -3.33 -27.17
C ILE A 442 11.38 -2.25 -28.14
N PRO A 443 10.55 -1.27 -28.54
CA PRO A 443 10.80 -0.37 -29.65
C PRO A 443 11.79 0.74 -29.30
N GLU A 444 12.60 1.14 -30.27
CA GLU A 444 13.37 2.39 -30.26
C GLU A 444 12.56 3.47 -30.99
N GLU A 445 12.31 4.61 -30.31
CA GLU A 445 12.08 5.90 -30.95
C GLU A 445 13.01 6.95 -30.28
N GLU A 446 13.87 7.48 -31.14
CA GLU A 446 14.36 8.87 -31.24
C GLU A 446 14.44 9.74 -29.96
N THR A 447 15.64 10.14 -29.58
CA THR A 447 16.20 11.46 -29.94
C THR A 447 17.58 11.67 -29.32
N SER A 448 18.44 12.24 -30.16
CA SER A 448 19.75 12.79 -29.89
C SER A 448 19.76 13.83 -28.75
N ASN A 449 20.82 13.86 -27.95
CA ASN A 449 21.78 14.98 -27.94
C ASN A 449 22.75 14.95 -26.75
N LEU A 450 24.02 15.16 -27.10
CA LEU A 450 25.00 16.04 -26.45
C LEU A 450 25.72 15.58 -25.15
N LEU A 451 27.05 15.59 -25.33
CA LEU A 451 28.12 16.02 -24.43
C LEU A 451 28.89 14.93 -23.68
N ASP A 452 30.02 14.60 -24.30
CA ASP A 452 31.33 14.43 -23.66
C ASP A 452 31.44 15.15 -22.31
N THR A 453 31.93 14.43 -21.31
CA THR A 453 33.00 14.89 -20.41
C THR A 453 33.45 13.71 -19.57
N GLU A 454 34.61 13.16 -19.94
CA GLU A 454 35.45 12.35 -19.07
C GLU A 454 35.80 13.19 -17.84
N ILE A 455 35.55 12.65 -16.64
CA ILE A 455 36.12 13.18 -15.39
C ILE A 455 37.11 12.14 -14.89
N GLU A 456 38.38 12.50 -15.06
CA GLU A 456 39.55 11.85 -14.47
C GLU A 456 39.45 11.84 -12.94
N LEU A 457 39.69 10.66 -12.36
CA LEU A 457 39.89 10.48 -10.93
C LEU A 457 41.33 10.90 -10.58
N ASN A 458 41.51 12.14 -10.13
CA ASN A 458 42.77 12.59 -9.53
C ASN A 458 42.89 12.10 -8.08
N THR A 459 43.77 11.12 -7.87
CA THR A 459 44.41 10.82 -6.60
C THR A 459 45.66 11.68 -6.45
N GLU A 460 45.60 12.79 -5.71
CA GLU A 460 46.79 13.54 -5.32
C GLU A 460 47.31 13.10 -3.95
N THR A 461 48.37 12.31 -4.00
CA THR A 461 49.36 12.13 -2.93
C THR A 461 50.19 13.41 -2.80
N ILE A 462 50.09 14.09 -1.65
CA ILE A 462 50.96 15.23 -1.32
C ILE A 462 52.36 14.69 -0.98
N ASN A 463 53.29 14.89 -1.91
CA ASN A 463 54.72 14.64 -1.72
C ASN A 463 55.40 15.97 -1.32
N ILE A 464 55.77 16.08 -0.05
CA ILE A 464 56.59 17.17 0.48
C ILE A 464 58.04 16.91 0.08
N LYS A 465 58.54 17.66 -0.92
CA LYS A 465 59.97 17.96 -1.08
C LYS A 465 60.19 19.01 -2.17
N ASN A 466 61.04 19.98 -1.85
CA ASN A 466 61.68 20.98 -2.70
C ASN A 466 60.94 22.30 -2.93
N LEU A 467 61.17 23.25 -2.02
CA LEU A 467 61.49 24.63 -2.40
C LEU A 467 62.77 25.01 -1.66
N GLY A 468 63.82 25.24 -2.45
CA GLY A 468 65.12 25.68 -2.00
C GLY A 468 65.16 27.17 -1.70
N GLU A 469 66.14 27.49 -0.87
CA GLU A 469 66.95 28.70 -0.83
C GLU A 469 66.89 29.56 -2.11
N ASP A 470 66.46 30.82 -1.97
CA ASP A 470 67.28 32.00 -2.27
C ASP A 470 66.42 33.28 -2.32
N SER A 471 66.63 34.15 -1.34
CA SER A 471 66.74 35.61 -1.55
C SER A 471 67.09 36.30 -0.24
N LEU A 472 68.36 36.69 -0.18
CA LEU A 472 68.97 37.57 0.80
C LEU A 472 68.34 38.98 0.77
N THR A 473 68.39 39.62 1.95
CA THR A 473 68.64 41.06 2.16
C THR A 473 67.66 42.07 1.56
N SER A 474 66.87 42.73 2.43
CA SER A 474 66.68 44.20 2.36
C SER A 474 65.90 44.75 3.57
N ILE A 475 66.41 45.85 4.14
CA ILE A 475 65.68 46.91 4.87
C ILE A 475 65.37 46.61 6.36
N LEU A 476 66.22 46.98 7.33
CA LEU A 476 66.38 48.31 7.95
C LEU A 476 65.06 48.99 8.39
N LYS A 477 64.85 48.97 9.72
CA LYS A 477 64.21 49.96 10.63
C LYS A 477 63.79 51.32 10.03
N PRO A 478 62.77 52.01 10.59
CA PRO A 478 62.50 52.17 12.03
C PRO A 478 61.43 51.27 12.64
#